data_AF-A0A2N9GML0-F1
#
_entry.id   AF-A0A2N9GML0-F1
#
_cell.length_a   1.000
_cell.length_b   1.000
_cell.length_c   1.000
_cell.angle_alpha   90.00
_cell.angle_beta   90.00
_cell.angle_gamma   90.00
#
_symmetry.space_group_name_H-M   'P 1'
#
loop_
_entity.id
_entity.type
_entity.pdbx_description
1 polymer ?
#
loop_
_entity_poly.entity_id
_entity_poly.type
_entity_poly.pdbx_seq_one_letter_code
_entity_poly.pdbx_strand_id
1 'polypeptide(L)'
;MDMERLEKRKDKLTKAIAEQDKFLNDIQSSAFSVANCYFVFQGVILTIVCNGAQNLKPSNRWFLLSLSILAVLVNLFALIQIGIKYIDTKVSRRMFKSKLDGLTLKEGIPSDEKDKQLTKEINKIKHDHYLYLAIYIIIFLGFAAVVLVGCWKFLGNQNE
;
A
#
# COMPACT_ATOMS: atom_id res chain seq x y z
N MET A 1 -27.72 32.40 -15.43
CA MET A 1 -28.10 31.03 -15.00
C MET A 1 -26.99 30.01 -15.25
N ASP A 2 -26.28 30.07 -16.38
CA ASP A 2 -25.21 29.09 -16.69
C ASP A 2 -23.91 29.28 -15.89
N MET A 3 -23.58 30.52 -15.54
CA MET A 3 -22.38 30.84 -14.73
C MET A 3 -22.50 30.27 -13.31
N GLU A 4 -23.64 30.46 -12.65
CA GLU A 4 -23.92 29.93 -11.30
C GLU A 4 -23.89 28.39 -11.26
N ARG A 5 -24.39 27.73 -12.31
CA ARG A 5 -24.33 26.26 -12.44
C ARG A 5 -22.89 25.76 -12.62
N LEU A 6 -22.08 26.49 -13.39
CA LEU A 6 -20.66 26.16 -13.59
C LEU A 6 -19.86 26.32 -12.30
N GLU A 7 -20.08 27.42 -11.57
CA GLU A 7 -19.43 27.68 -10.29
C GLU A 7 -19.78 26.60 -9.25
N LYS A 8 -21.06 26.23 -9.16
CA LYS A 8 -21.52 25.13 -8.30
C LYS A 8 -20.92 23.78 -8.69
N ARG A 9 -20.64 23.53 -9.97
CA ARG A 9 -19.96 22.30 -10.42
C ARG A 9 -18.47 22.32 -10.04
N LYS A 10 -17.79 23.46 -10.22
CA LYS A 10 -16.38 23.62 -9.83
C LYS A 10 -16.18 23.43 -8.32
N ASP A 11 -17.05 24.01 -7.50
CA ASP A 11 -17.01 23.84 -6.03
C ASP A 11 -17.18 22.37 -5.62
N LYS A 12 -18.17 21.66 -6.21
CA LYS A 12 -18.37 20.22 -5.96
C LYS A 12 -17.16 19.37 -6.33
N LEU A 13 -16.55 19.61 -7.50
CA LEU A 13 -15.36 18.88 -7.95
C LEU A 13 -14.16 19.16 -7.03
N THR A 14 -13.97 20.41 -6.63
CA THR A 14 -12.88 20.82 -5.73
C THR A 14 -13.02 20.15 -4.36
N LYS A 15 -14.24 20.10 -3.81
CA LYS A 15 -14.53 19.39 -2.56
C LYS A 15 -14.23 17.89 -2.66
N ALA A 16 -14.65 17.24 -3.75
CA ALA A 16 -14.37 15.82 -3.96
C ALA A 16 -12.86 15.52 -4.05
N ILE A 17 -12.08 16.40 -4.70
CA ILE A 17 -10.61 16.26 -4.78
C ILE A 17 -9.98 16.41 -3.39
N ALA A 18 -10.39 17.40 -2.60
CA ALA A 18 -9.88 17.63 -1.25
C ALA A 18 -10.17 16.45 -0.31
N GLU A 19 -11.37 15.86 -0.42
CA GLU A 19 -11.76 14.67 0.34
C GLU A 19 -10.90 13.45 -0.03
N GLN A 20 -10.64 13.24 -1.33
CA GLN A 20 -9.75 12.18 -1.81
C GLN A 20 -8.31 12.39 -1.34
N ASP A 21 -7.81 13.63 -1.30
CA ASP A 21 -6.48 13.93 -0.77
C ASP A 21 -6.34 13.60 0.71
N LYS A 22 -7.34 13.97 1.51
CA LYS A 22 -7.38 13.59 2.93
C LYS A 22 -7.37 12.08 3.11
N PHE A 23 -8.18 11.36 2.32
CA PHE A 23 -8.24 9.91 2.37
C PHE A 23 -6.93 9.24 1.91
N LEU A 24 -6.26 9.76 0.88
CA LEU A 24 -4.96 9.26 0.43
C LEU A 24 -3.88 9.44 1.50
N ASN A 25 -3.84 10.60 2.16
CA ASN A 25 -2.92 10.85 3.26
C ASN A 25 -3.18 9.92 4.45
N ASP A 26 -4.45 9.67 4.78
CA ASP A 26 -4.84 8.76 5.86
C ASP A 26 -4.41 7.31 5.56
N ILE A 27 -4.70 6.82 4.34
CA ILE A 27 -4.23 5.53 3.87
C ILE A 27 -2.71 5.43 3.92
N GLN A 28 -2.00 6.46 3.46
CA GLN A 28 -0.54 6.47 3.43
C GLN A 28 0.03 6.40 4.86
N SER A 29 -0.53 7.19 5.79
CA SER A 29 -0.18 7.14 7.21
C SER A 29 -0.42 5.76 7.81
N SER A 30 -1.57 5.15 7.51
CA SER A 30 -1.90 3.79 7.93
C SER A 30 -0.92 2.76 7.38
N ALA A 31 -0.56 2.85 6.09
CA ALA A 31 0.43 1.97 5.46
C ALA A 31 1.80 2.08 6.12
N PHE A 32 2.25 3.30 6.46
CA PHE A 32 3.49 3.49 7.21
C PHE A 32 3.41 2.91 8.63
N SER A 33 2.29 3.08 9.32
CA SER A 33 2.08 2.48 10.65
C SER A 33 2.17 0.95 10.60
N VAL A 34 1.52 0.32 9.61
CA VAL A 34 1.57 -1.12 9.37
C VAL A 34 3.00 -1.59 9.06
N ALA A 35 3.70 -0.90 8.17
CA ALA A 35 5.08 -1.22 7.83
C ALA A 35 6.03 -1.10 9.03
N ASN A 36 5.88 -0.05 9.82
CA ASN A 36 6.67 0.16 11.04
C ASN A 36 6.38 -0.92 12.09
N CYS A 37 5.10 -1.24 12.31
CA CYS A 37 4.70 -2.29 13.23
C CYS A 37 5.31 -3.64 12.83
N TYR A 38 5.24 -3.97 11.54
CA TYR A 38 5.87 -5.17 11.00
C TYR A 38 7.39 -5.22 11.23
N PHE A 39 8.10 -4.13 10.89
CA PHE A 39 9.55 -4.08 11.05
C PHE A 39 9.97 -4.23 12.52
N VAL A 40 9.24 -3.59 13.44
CA VAL A 40 9.45 -3.72 14.88
C VAL A 40 9.21 -5.16 15.35
N PHE A 41 8.08 -5.77 14.97
CA PHE A 41 7.76 -7.15 15.36
C PHE A 41 8.81 -8.15 14.85
N GLN A 42 9.19 -8.05 13.58
CA GLN A 42 10.21 -8.91 13.00
C GLN A 42 11.59 -8.68 13.63
N GLY A 43 11.95 -7.41 13.92
CA GLY A 43 13.20 -7.07 14.60
C GLY A 43 13.29 -7.59 16.04
N VAL A 44 12.18 -7.54 16.78
CA VAL A 44 12.10 -8.10 18.14
C VAL A 44 12.26 -9.62 18.10
N ILE A 45 11.58 -10.31 17.19
CA ILE A 45 11.70 -11.77 17.03
C ILE A 45 13.14 -12.14 16.67
N LEU A 46 13.75 -11.44 15.71
CA LEU A 46 15.14 -11.66 15.33
C LEU A 46 16.09 -11.44 16.52
N THR A 47 15.89 -10.38 17.31
CA THR A 47 16.70 -10.10 18.51
C THR A 47 16.56 -11.18 19.58
N ILE A 48 15.33 -11.64 19.86
CA ILE A 48 15.07 -12.73 20.81
C ILE A 48 15.72 -14.03 20.32
N VAL A 49 15.72 -14.27 19.01
CA VAL A 49 16.34 -15.48 18.46
C VAL A 49 17.86 -15.39 18.51
N CYS A 50 18.46 -14.27 18.10
CA CYS A 50 19.91 -14.07 18.15
C CYS A 50 20.46 -14.11 19.59
N ASN A 51 19.77 -13.50 20.56
CA ASN A 51 20.27 -13.40 21.95
C ASN A 51 19.71 -14.50 22.88
N GLY A 52 18.52 -15.03 22.59
CA GLY A 52 17.79 -15.97 23.44
C GLY A 52 17.88 -17.43 22.99
N ALA A 53 18.46 -17.74 21.84
CA ALA A 53 18.62 -19.12 21.34
C ALA A 53 19.44 -20.04 22.27
N GLN A 54 20.19 -19.49 23.23
CA GLN A 54 20.89 -20.31 24.23
C GLN A 54 20.01 -20.68 25.45
N ASN A 55 18.93 -19.93 25.72
CA ASN A 55 18.10 -20.09 26.92
C ASN A 55 16.64 -20.51 26.63
N LEU A 56 16.17 -20.43 25.38
CA LEU A 56 14.80 -20.79 25.01
C LEU A 56 14.67 -22.29 24.71
N LYS A 57 13.75 -22.98 25.38
CA LYS A 57 13.38 -24.37 25.04
C LYS A 57 12.97 -24.48 23.56
N PRO A 58 13.35 -25.55 22.84
CA PRO A 58 13.04 -25.73 21.42
C PRO A 58 11.54 -25.64 21.08
N SER A 59 10.65 -26.01 22.01
CA SER A 59 9.19 -25.89 21.85
C SER A 59 8.69 -24.44 21.76
N ASN A 60 9.24 -23.52 22.56
CA ASN A 60 8.84 -22.10 22.54
C ASN A 60 9.34 -21.35 21.30
N ARG A 61 10.29 -21.92 20.56
CA ARG A 61 10.82 -21.34 19.32
C ARG A 61 9.85 -21.48 18.14
N TRP A 62 9.14 -22.60 18.07
CA TRP A 62 8.05 -22.81 17.09
C TRP A 62 6.88 -21.87 17.33
N PHE A 63 6.62 -21.50 18.58
CA PHE A 63 5.60 -20.50 18.92
C PHE A 63 5.95 -19.11 18.36
N LEU A 64 7.20 -18.66 18.53
CA LEU A 64 7.68 -17.40 17.96
C LEU A 64 7.65 -17.40 16.42
N LEU A 65 7.94 -18.56 15.81
CA LEU A 65 7.83 -18.75 14.36
C LEU A 65 6.40 -18.57 13.86
N SER A 66 5.43 -19.23 14.51
CA SER A 66 4.01 -19.12 14.19
C SER A 66 3.48 -17.69 14.38
N LEU A 67 3.92 -17.00 15.43
CA LEU A 67 3.62 -15.59 15.66
C LEU A 67 4.18 -14.68 14.56
N SER A 68 5.41 -14.93 14.09
CA SER A 68 6.00 -14.20 12.98
C SER A 68 5.19 -14.38 11.69
N ILE A 69 4.84 -15.63 11.36
CA ILE A 69 4.06 -15.95 10.16
C ILE A 69 2.68 -15.30 10.24
N LEU A 70 2.01 -15.37 11.40
CA LEU A 70 0.72 -14.73 11.60
C LEU A 70 0.81 -13.21 11.45
N ALA A 71 1.84 -12.58 11.99
CA ALA A 71 2.09 -11.15 11.83
C ALA A 71 2.35 -10.78 10.36
N VAL A 72 3.11 -11.58 9.61
CA VAL A 72 3.33 -11.37 8.17
C VAL A 72 1.99 -11.42 7.42
N LEU A 73 1.16 -12.42 7.68
CA LEU A 73 -0.12 -12.61 6.99
C LEU A 73 -1.09 -11.45 7.24
N VAL A 74 -1.24 -11.01 8.49
CA VAL A 74 -2.13 -9.89 8.84
C VAL A 74 -1.64 -8.58 8.21
N ASN A 75 -0.33 -8.32 8.26
CA ASN A 75 0.26 -7.14 7.63
C ASN A 75 0.14 -7.18 6.10
N LEU A 76 0.32 -8.35 5.49
CA LEU A 76 0.16 -8.55 4.06
C LEU A 76 -1.29 -8.30 3.61
N PHE A 77 -2.26 -8.85 4.35
CA PHE A 77 -3.68 -8.64 4.06
C PHE A 77 -4.08 -7.16 4.17
N ALA A 78 -3.61 -6.48 5.23
CA ALA A 78 -3.83 -5.05 5.40
C ALA A 78 -3.21 -4.25 4.22
N LEU A 79 -1.97 -4.55 3.83
CA LEU A 79 -1.26 -3.85 2.77
C LEU A 79 -1.92 -4.02 1.39
N ILE A 80 -2.44 -5.22 1.09
CA ILE A 80 -3.20 -5.50 -0.14
C ILE A 80 -4.50 -4.68 -0.17
N GLN A 81 -5.30 -4.71 0.90
CA GLN A 81 -6.56 -3.96 1.01
C GLN A 81 -6.33 -2.45 0.87
N ILE A 82 -5.35 -1.93 1.61
CA ILE A 82 -4.93 -0.53 1.60
C ILE A 82 -4.45 -0.12 0.20
N GLY A 83 -3.62 -0.94 -0.43
CA GLY A 83 -3.05 -0.64 -1.73
C GLY A 83 -4.06 -0.66 -2.88
N ILE A 84 -4.99 -1.63 -2.91
CA ILE A 84 -6.08 -1.63 -3.90
C ILE A 84 -6.93 -0.37 -3.75
N LYS A 85 -7.29 -0.02 -2.52
CA LYS A 85 -8.12 1.16 -2.22
C LYS A 85 -7.40 2.48 -2.52
N TYR A 86 -6.08 2.53 -2.32
CA TYR A 86 -5.22 3.65 -2.72
C TYR A 86 -5.23 3.86 -4.24
N ILE A 87 -5.03 2.77 -5.01
CA ILE A 87 -5.00 2.82 -6.48
C ILE A 87 -6.33 3.36 -7.02
N ASP A 88 -7.44 2.82 -6.54
CA ASP A 88 -8.77 3.20 -7.03
C ASP A 88 -9.10 4.66 -6.72
N THR A 89 -8.75 5.12 -5.52
CA THR A 89 -8.93 6.53 -5.13
C THR A 89 -8.04 7.45 -5.95
N LYS A 90 -6.77 7.11 -6.16
CA LYS A 90 -5.82 7.92 -6.92
C LYS A 90 -6.24 8.07 -8.39
N VAL A 91 -6.80 7.01 -8.98
CA VAL A 91 -7.38 7.04 -10.32
C VAL A 91 -8.60 7.96 -10.36
N SER A 92 -9.52 7.81 -9.40
CA SER A 92 -10.69 8.69 -9.29
C SER A 92 -10.28 10.16 -9.18
N ARG A 93 -9.26 10.47 -8.37
CA ARG A 93 -8.74 11.84 -8.22
C ARG A 93 -8.22 12.43 -9.53
N ARG A 94 -7.48 11.67 -10.33
CA ARG A 94 -7.03 12.18 -11.63
C ARG A 94 -8.20 12.45 -12.57
N MET A 95 -9.23 11.59 -12.56
CA MET A 95 -10.45 11.85 -13.35
C MET A 95 -11.19 13.10 -12.89
N PHE A 96 -11.33 13.31 -11.57
CA PHE A 96 -11.95 14.54 -11.07
C PHE A 96 -11.13 15.79 -11.41
N LYS A 97 -9.80 15.69 -11.29
CA LYS A 97 -8.88 16.78 -11.64
C LYS A 97 -8.94 17.11 -13.13
N SER A 98 -8.90 16.13 -14.02
CA SER A 98 -9.00 16.38 -15.47
C SER A 98 -10.33 17.03 -15.86
N LYS A 99 -11.44 16.63 -15.21
CA LYS A 99 -12.74 17.27 -15.39
C LYS A 99 -12.76 18.73 -14.89
N LEU A 100 -12.06 19.02 -13.78
CA LEU A 100 -11.96 20.39 -13.25
C LEU A 100 -11.12 21.29 -14.18
N ASP A 101 -10.00 20.77 -14.68
CA ASP A 101 -9.12 21.46 -15.62
C ASP A 101 -9.85 21.74 -16.95
N GLY A 102 -10.60 20.76 -17.48
CA GLY A 102 -11.43 20.92 -18.67
C GLY A 102 -12.64 21.87 -18.50
N LEU A 103 -13.13 22.10 -17.29
CA LEU A 103 -14.14 23.14 -17.00
C LEU A 103 -13.52 24.54 -16.90
N THR A 104 -12.19 24.63 -16.80
CA THR A 104 -11.44 25.88 -16.65
C THR A 104 -10.81 26.31 -17.97
N LEU A 105 -10.37 25.35 -18.78
CA LEU A 105 -9.93 25.53 -20.17
C LEU A 105 -11.09 25.23 -21.12
N LYS A 106 -11.61 26.27 -21.77
CA LYS A 106 -12.66 26.19 -22.79
C LYS A 106 -12.06 25.61 -24.09
N GLU A 107 -11.75 24.32 -24.14
CA GLU A 107 -11.01 23.72 -25.28
C GLU A 107 -11.86 22.79 -26.16
N GLY A 108 -11.94 23.15 -27.44
CA GLY A 108 -12.64 22.44 -28.53
C GLY A 108 -11.85 21.28 -29.15
N ILE A 109 -11.48 20.29 -28.33
CA ILE A 109 -10.96 18.99 -28.83
C ILE A 109 -12.11 17.97 -28.77
N PRO A 110 -12.33 17.12 -29.79
CA PRO A 110 -13.40 16.12 -29.78
C PRO A 110 -13.29 15.18 -28.58
N SER A 111 -14.40 15.06 -27.83
CA SER A 111 -14.50 14.32 -26.56
C SER A 111 -14.04 12.87 -26.67
N ASP A 112 -14.32 12.21 -27.80
CA ASP A 112 -14.10 10.77 -28.00
C ASP A 112 -12.61 10.36 -27.97
N GLU A 113 -11.72 11.24 -28.47
CA GLU A 113 -10.29 10.95 -28.53
C GLU A 113 -9.59 11.22 -27.19
N LYS A 114 -10.04 12.25 -26.46
CA LYS A 114 -9.61 12.52 -25.07
C LYS A 114 -10.02 11.38 -24.14
N ASP A 115 -11.22 10.82 -24.28
CA ASP A 115 -11.72 9.74 -23.43
C ASP A 115 -10.93 8.44 -23.63
N LYS A 116 -10.58 8.10 -24.89
CA LYS A 116 -9.72 6.93 -25.19
C LYS A 116 -8.31 7.09 -24.63
N GLN A 117 -7.73 8.28 -24.77
CA GLN A 117 -6.38 8.56 -24.27
C GLN A 117 -6.33 8.53 -22.73
N LEU A 118 -7.33 9.12 -22.07
CA LEU A 118 -7.50 9.08 -20.62
C LEU A 118 -7.65 7.64 -20.10
N THR A 119 -8.43 6.81 -20.78
CA THR A 119 -8.64 5.41 -20.38
C THR A 119 -7.34 4.60 -20.47
N LYS A 120 -6.55 4.82 -21.54
CA LYS A 120 -5.25 4.16 -21.72
C LYS A 120 -4.24 4.59 -20.66
N GLU A 121 -4.20 5.88 -20.32
CA GLU A 121 -3.38 6.38 -19.21
C GLU A 121 -3.80 5.76 -17.87
N ILE A 122 -5.11 5.73 -17.57
CA ILE A 122 -5.63 5.15 -16.33
C ILE A 122 -5.22 3.69 -16.19
N ASN A 123 -5.37 2.88 -17.24
CA ASN A 123 -4.97 1.47 -17.18
C ASN A 123 -3.45 1.31 -16.99
N LYS A 124 -2.63 2.14 -17.65
CA LYS A 124 -1.18 2.13 -17.45
C LYS A 124 -0.82 2.47 -16.00
N ILE A 125 -1.46 3.49 -15.43
CA ILE A 125 -1.25 3.92 -14.04
C ILE A 125 -1.66 2.82 -13.06
N LYS A 126 -2.82 2.18 -13.28
CA LYS A 126 -3.27 1.04 -12.46
C LYS A 126 -2.21 -0.06 -12.49
N HIS A 127 -1.76 -0.45 -13.69
CA HIS A 127 -0.76 -1.48 -13.86
C HIS A 127 0.56 -1.15 -13.12
N ASP A 128 1.06 0.09 -13.27
CA ASP A 128 2.27 0.54 -12.58
C ASP A 128 2.13 0.45 -11.05
N HIS A 129 1.01 0.88 -10.50
CA HIS A 129 0.81 0.84 -9.05
C HIS A 129 0.59 -0.58 -8.52
N TYR A 130 -0.04 -1.46 -9.31
CA TYR A 130 -0.11 -2.88 -8.99
C TYR A 130 1.28 -3.53 -9.01
N LEU A 131 2.14 -3.14 -9.95
CA LEU A 131 3.52 -3.60 -10.01
C LEU A 131 4.32 -3.12 -8.80
N TYR A 132 4.16 -1.86 -8.38
CA TYR A 132 4.73 -1.36 -7.13
C TYR A 132 4.24 -2.13 -5.89
N LEU A 133 2.93 -2.41 -5.82
CA LEU A 133 2.37 -3.23 -4.74
C LEU A 133 2.97 -4.64 -4.72
N ALA A 134 3.13 -5.26 -5.89
CA ALA A 134 3.75 -6.58 -6.02
C ALA A 134 5.22 -6.55 -5.57
N ILE A 135 6.00 -5.54 -5.97
CA ILE A 135 7.38 -5.35 -5.48
C ILE A 135 7.40 -5.23 -3.96
N TYR A 136 6.49 -4.44 -3.38
CA TYR A 136 6.40 -4.25 -1.94
C TYR A 136 6.13 -5.57 -1.21
N ILE A 137 5.21 -6.39 -1.74
CA ILE A 137 4.92 -7.73 -1.23
C ILE A 137 6.14 -8.64 -1.32
N ILE A 138 6.88 -8.61 -2.43
CA ILE A 138 8.10 -9.42 -2.62
C ILE A 138 9.16 -9.01 -1.59
N ILE A 139 9.39 -7.72 -1.37
CA ILE A 139 10.32 -7.23 -0.35
C ILE A 139 9.89 -7.71 1.05
N PHE A 140 8.59 -7.63 1.34
CA PHE A 140 8.02 -8.06 2.61
C PHE A 140 8.23 -9.57 2.86
N LEU A 141 7.95 -10.39 1.84
CA LEU A 141 8.16 -11.83 1.90
C LEU A 141 9.65 -12.18 1.98
N GLY A 142 10.50 -11.45 1.26
CA GLY A 142 11.95 -11.62 1.30
C GLY A 142 12.51 -11.35 2.70
N PHE A 143 12.06 -10.26 3.34
CA PHE A 143 12.46 -9.95 4.72
C PHE A 143 11.97 -11.02 5.70
N ALA A 144 10.72 -11.47 5.57
CA ALA A 144 10.21 -12.60 6.36
C ALA A 144 11.06 -13.86 6.16
N ALA A 145 11.44 -14.20 4.92
CA ALA A 145 12.28 -15.34 4.62
C ALA A 145 13.68 -15.22 5.27
N VAL A 146 14.29 -14.03 5.26
CA VAL A 146 15.56 -13.79 5.95
C VAL A 146 15.44 -14.03 7.45
N VAL A 147 14.36 -13.56 8.09
CA VAL A 147 14.10 -13.82 9.50
C VAL A 147 13.89 -15.33 9.75
N LEU A 148 13.12 -16.00 8.90
CA LEU A 148 12.89 -17.45 9.00
C LEU A 148 14.19 -18.27 8.85
N VAL A 149 15.03 -17.93 7.87
CA VAL A 149 16.34 -18.58 7.65
C VAL A 149 17.31 -18.26 8.78
N GLY A 150 17.31 -17.03 9.29
CA GLY A 150 18.09 -16.64 10.46
C GLY A 150 17.70 -17.47 11.68
N CYS A 151 16.39 -17.64 11.91
CA CYS A 151 15.86 -18.55 12.93
C CYS A 151 16.32 -19.98 12.71
N TRP A 152 16.16 -20.53 11.49
CA TRP A 152 16.49 -21.91 11.18
C TRP A 152 17.99 -22.21 11.31
N LYS A 153 18.86 -21.32 10.83
CA LYS A 153 20.32 -21.50 10.89
C LYS A 153 20.84 -21.46 12.31
N PHE A 154 20.35 -20.54 13.15
CA PHE A 154 20.68 -20.53 14.58
C PHE A 154 20.12 -21.75 15.33
N LEU A 155 18.98 -22.27 14.89
CA LEU A 155 18.37 -23.50 15.42
C LEU A 155 19.18 -24.76 15.08
N GLY A 156 19.66 -24.89 13.84
CA GLY A 156 20.39 -26.07 13.37
C GLY A 156 21.81 -26.20 13.93
N ASN A 157 22.46 -25.08 14.24
CA ASN A 157 23.85 -25.03 14.70
C ASN A 157 24.03 -25.32 16.21
N GLN A 158 22.98 -25.76 16.90
CA GLN A 158 22.97 -26.12 18.33
C GLN A 158 22.77 -27.63 18.57
N ASN A 159 22.66 -28.42 17.50
CA ASN A 159 22.51 -29.89 17.56
C ASN A 159 23.82 -30.63 17.19
N GLU A 160 24.94 -29.91 17.11
CA GLU A 160 26.30 -30.44 16.94
C GLU A 160 27.09 -30.19 18.24
#